data_AF-A0A550CZQ6-F1
#
_entry.id   AF-A0A550CZQ6-F1
#
_cell.length_a   1.000
_cell.length_b   1.000
_cell.length_c   1.000
_cell.angle_alpha   90.00
_cell.angle_beta   90.00
_cell.angle_gamma   90.00
#
_symmetry.space_group_name_H-M   'P 1'
#
loop_
_entity.id
_entity.type
_entity.pdbx_description
1 polymer ?
#
loop_
_entity_poly.entity_id
_entity_poly.type
_entity_poly.pdbx_seq_one_letter_code
_entity_poly.pdbx_strand_id
1 'polypeptide(L)'
;MPTAECSVCLQDVQFPEGWLVLSVCGHGFCEACATWAGGTCHTCRARLGNLPLTRLYNVTLQEDAVVNDADRRNMDDLSERIASLAAIMGEWLPIAEDQRGSGRVVKVRGLQAEPSISAVTTVFDDPAASNKSIIVRRMEAALHEVEKQTRRYMSQTSKLRSRGDEMKEKIAYYKEDMWSHEQNMRVQCCRNRELQRKIDSYERRIMWEMYVAKVAGCLFLLGLAVAGCYFWFRARYLTVSYHNAY
;
A
#
# COMPACT_ATOMS: atom_id res chain seq x y z
N MET A 1 -29.47 3.49 16.40
CA MET A 1 -28.33 2.55 16.39
C MET A 1 -27.30 3.09 15.40
N PRO A 2 -26.00 3.09 15.73
CA PRO A 2 -24.99 3.62 14.83
C PRO A 2 -24.89 2.76 13.56
N THR A 3 -24.73 3.43 12.42
CA THR A 3 -24.50 2.80 11.12
C THR A 3 -23.13 3.19 10.59
N ALA A 4 -22.54 2.33 9.76
CA ALA A 4 -21.30 2.60 9.05
C ALA A 4 -21.45 2.23 7.56
N GLU A 5 -20.93 3.09 6.68
CA GLU A 5 -20.97 2.88 5.23
C GLU A 5 -19.85 1.93 4.79
N CYS A 6 -20.19 0.82 4.15
CA CYS A 6 -19.21 -0.12 3.62
C CYS A 6 -18.50 0.45 2.38
N SER A 7 -17.17 0.57 2.44
CA SER A 7 -16.36 1.09 1.32
C SER A 7 -16.34 0.23 0.03
N VAL A 8 -16.95 -0.95 0.04
CA VAL A 8 -17.02 -1.86 -1.12
C VAL A 8 -18.38 -1.78 -1.80
N CYS A 9 -19.47 -1.97 -1.06
CA CYS A 9 -20.84 -1.93 -1.61
C CYS A 9 -21.55 -0.58 -1.45
N LEU A 10 -20.95 0.37 -0.71
CA LEU A 10 -21.48 1.70 -0.41
C LEU A 10 -22.85 1.68 0.27
N GLN A 11 -23.15 0.61 1.01
CA GLN A 11 -24.36 0.49 1.80
C GLN A 11 -24.08 0.80 3.27
N ASP A 12 -25.01 1.49 3.92
CA ASP A 12 -25.04 1.66 5.37
C ASP A 12 -25.43 0.34 6.04
N VAL A 13 -24.57 -0.13 6.95
CA VAL A 13 -24.78 -1.37 7.70
C VAL A 13 -24.77 -1.06 9.19
N GLN A 14 -25.59 -1.81 9.93
CA GLN A 14 -25.63 -1.68 11.39
C GLN A 14 -24.28 -2.05 12.00
N PHE A 15 -23.73 -1.12 12.77
CA PHE A 15 -22.48 -1.29 13.49
C PHE A 15 -22.79 -1.53 14.97
N PRO A 16 -22.14 -2.52 15.63
CA PRO A 16 -21.07 -3.38 15.14
C PRO A 16 -21.54 -4.73 14.53
N GLU A 17 -22.85 -5.05 14.61
CA GLU A 17 -23.37 -6.41 14.37
C GLU A 17 -23.13 -6.94 12.95
N GLY A 18 -23.20 -6.08 11.93
CA GLY A 18 -22.96 -6.45 10.53
C GLY A 18 -21.53 -6.15 10.03
N TRP A 19 -20.61 -5.80 10.93
CA TRP A 19 -19.29 -5.28 10.58
C TRP A 19 -18.15 -6.24 10.96
N LEU A 20 -17.32 -6.59 9.98
CA LEU A 20 -16.15 -7.44 10.17
C LEU A 20 -14.87 -6.65 9.90
N VAL A 21 -13.87 -6.84 10.76
CA VAL A 21 -12.56 -6.17 10.67
C VAL A 21 -11.48 -7.18 10.36
N LEU A 22 -10.60 -6.82 9.42
CA LEU A 22 -9.41 -7.60 9.11
C LEU A 22 -8.33 -7.31 10.14
N SER A 23 -7.99 -8.30 10.97
CA SER A 23 -7.03 -8.18 12.08
C SER A 23 -5.64 -7.69 11.68
N VAL A 24 -5.20 -7.98 10.45
CA VAL A 24 -3.88 -7.60 9.93
C VAL A 24 -3.77 -6.10 9.64
N CYS A 25 -4.84 -5.47 9.13
CA CYS A 25 -4.78 -4.09 8.63
C CYS A 25 -5.77 -3.13 9.30
N GLY A 26 -6.72 -3.63 10.09
CA GLY A 26 -7.72 -2.83 10.78
C GLY A 26 -8.83 -2.27 9.89
N HIS A 27 -8.85 -2.57 8.59
CA HIS A 27 -9.96 -2.16 7.72
C HIS A 27 -11.19 -3.04 7.98
N GLY A 28 -12.37 -2.40 8.02
CA GLY A 28 -13.63 -3.08 8.21
C GLY A 28 -14.57 -2.95 7.01
N PHE A 29 -15.39 -3.98 6.82
CA PHE A 29 -16.37 -4.09 5.75
C PHE A 29 -17.65 -4.74 6.28
N CYS A 30 -18.73 -4.67 5.51
CA CYS A 30 -19.92 -5.46 5.82
C CYS A 30 -19.61 -6.96 5.70
N GLU A 31 -20.34 -7.78 6.45
CA GLU A 31 -20.13 -9.24 6.51
C GLU A 31 -20.15 -9.92 5.13
N ALA A 32 -21.04 -9.49 4.23
CA ALA A 32 -21.13 -10.02 2.87
C ALA A 32 -19.85 -9.74 2.05
N CYS A 33 -19.37 -8.49 2.06
CA CYS A 33 -18.16 -8.10 1.33
C CYS A 33 -16.90 -8.72 1.94
N ALA A 34 -16.81 -8.79 3.28
CA ALA A 34 -15.66 -9.39 3.95
C ALA A 34 -15.54 -10.89 3.66
N THR A 35 -16.66 -11.62 3.66
CA THR A 35 -16.71 -13.05 3.33
C THR A 35 -16.35 -13.29 1.87
N TRP A 36 -16.91 -12.48 0.95
CA TRP A 36 -16.61 -12.58 -0.48
C TRP A 36 -15.12 -12.36 -0.79
N ALA A 37 -14.45 -11.49 -0.05
CA ALA A 37 -13.06 -11.15 -0.24
C ALA A 37 -12.07 -12.29 0.08
N GLY A 38 -12.54 -13.38 0.71
CA GLY A 38 -11.71 -14.56 1.01
C GLY A 38 -10.47 -14.25 1.84
N GLY A 39 -10.56 -13.28 2.76
CA GLY A 39 -9.44 -12.88 3.62
C GLY A 39 -8.44 -11.91 2.98
N THR A 40 -8.75 -11.31 1.82
CA THR A 40 -7.93 -10.22 1.24
C THR A 40 -8.59 -8.86 1.45
N CYS A 41 -7.87 -7.87 1.95
CA CYS A 41 -8.39 -6.51 2.14
C CYS A 41 -8.63 -5.79 0.80
N HIS A 42 -9.83 -5.27 0.55
CA HIS A 42 -10.09 -4.47 -0.66
C HIS A 42 -9.36 -3.11 -0.67
N THR A 43 -9.11 -2.53 0.51
CA THR A 43 -8.48 -1.21 0.65
C THR A 43 -6.96 -1.29 0.49
N CYS A 44 -6.29 -2.16 1.24
CA CYS A 44 -4.82 -2.22 1.28
C CYS A 44 -4.21 -3.50 0.71
N ARG A 45 -5.03 -4.46 0.23
CA ARG A 45 -4.61 -5.75 -0.32
C ARG A 45 -3.83 -6.67 0.64
N ALA A 46 -3.81 -6.36 1.93
CA ALA A 46 -3.28 -7.24 2.96
C ALA A 46 -4.08 -8.56 3.00
N ARG A 47 -3.38 -9.69 3.15
CA ARG A 47 -3.98 -11.03 3.24
C ARG A 47 -3.99 -11.51 4.69
N LEU A 48 -5.12 -12.03 5.16
CA LEU A 48 -5.25 -12.62 6.50
C LEU A 48 -4.54 -13.98 6.63
N GLY A 49 -4.30 -14.67 5.52
CA GLY A 49 -3.82 -16.05 5.56
C GLY A 49 -4.88 -16.96 6.19
N ASN A 50 -4.51 -17.69 7.24
CA ASN A 50 -5.40 -18.59 7.99
C ASN A 50 -6.08 -17.94 9.19
N LEU A 51 -5.92 -16.63 9.39
CA LEU A 51 -6.57 -15.93 10.50
C LEU A 51 -8.07 -15.75 10.20
N PRO A 52 -8.95 -15.89 11.20
CA PRO A 52 -10.36 -15.61 11.03
C PRO A 52 -10.62 -14.10 10.95
N LEU A 53 -11.70 -13.72 10.25
CA LEU A 53 -12.23 -12.36 10.32
C LEU A 53 -12.72 -12.07 11.74
N THR A 54 -12.37 -10.90 12.28
CA THR A 54 -12.72 -10.53 13.65
C THR A 54 -13.98 -9.69 13.64
N ARG A 55 -15.00 -10.09 14.41
CA ARG A 55 -16.16 -9.25 14.71
C ARG A 55 -15.86 -8.39 15.92
N LEU A 56 -16.23 -7.11 15.87
CA LEU A 56 -16.12 -6.22 17.00
C LEU A 56 -17.30 -6.46 17.96
N TYR A 57 -17.00 -6.67 19.25
CA TYR A 57 -18.01 -6.77 20.31
C TYR A 57 -17.75 -5.69 21.35
N ASN A 58 -18.83 -5.17 21.97
CA ASN A 58 -18.76 -4.16 23.03
C ASN A 58 -18.00 -2.88 22.66
N VAL A 59 -18.18 -2.39 21.42
CA VAL A 59 -17.64 -1.09 21.02
C VAL A 59 -18.57 0.00 21.54
N THR A 60 -18.19 0.63 22.65
CA THR A 60 -18.79 1.90 23.07
C THR A 60 -18.15 2.99 22.23
N LEU A 61 -18.88 3.51 21.24
CA LEU A 61 -18.50 4.77 20.60
C LEU A 61 -18.62 5.84 21.67
N GLN A 62 -17.48 6.41 22.07
CA GLN A 62 -17.48 7.59 22.91
C GLN A 62 -18.01 8.70 22.00
N GLU A 63 -19.32 9.00 22.11
CA GLU A 63 -19.88 10.20 21.49
C GLU A 63 -19.04 11.35 22.03
N ASP A 64 -18.34 12.04 21.13
CA ASP A 64 -17.41 13.10 21.48
C ASP A 64 -18.09 14.00 22.49
N ALA A 65 -17.51 14.07 23.69
CA ALA A 65 -17.87 15.09 24.66
C ALA A 65 -17.88 16.40 23.89
N VAL A 66 -19.06 17.03 23.82
CA VAL A 66 -19.29 18.33 23.18
C VAL A 66 -18.09 19.19 23.51
N VAL A 67 -17.22 19.41 22.52
CA VAL A 67 -15.99 20.18 22.69
C VAL A 67 -16.45 21.53 23.20
N ASN A 68 -16.23 21.80 24.49
CA ASN A 68 -16.62 23.08 25.09
C ASN A 68 -15.97 24.18 24.24
N ASP A 69 -16.65 25.32 24.05
CA ASP A 69 -16.13 26.45 23.25
C ASP A 69 -14.76 26.97 23.73
N ALA A 70 -14.33 26.59 24.93
CA ALA A 70 -12.99 26.81 25.45
C ALA A 70 -11.93 25.92 24.79
N ASP A 71 -12.22 24.63 24.58
CA ASP A 71 -11.32 23.69 23.90
C ASP A 71 -11.25 23.99 22.40
N ARG A 72 -12.34 24.49 21.81
CA ARG A 72 -12.34 24.97 20.43
C ARG A 72 -11.41 26.18 20.24
N ARG A 73 -11.45 27.14 21.16
CA ARG A 73 -10.52 28.30 21.15
C ARG A 73 -9.07 27.89 21.40
N ASN A 74 -8.82 26.91 22.27
CA ASN A 74 -7.47 26.36 22.47
C ASN A 74 -6.96 25.61 21.23
N MET A 75 -7.83 24.90 20.51
CA MET A 75 -7.47 24.25 19.24
C MET A 75 -7.25 25.26 18.11
N ASP A 76 -7.98 26.37 18.08
CA ASP A 76 -7.75 27.47 17.13
C ASP A 76 -6.40 28.15 17.40
N ASP A 77 -6.08 28.48 18.66
CA ASP A 77 -4.77 29.04 19.07
C ASP A 77 -3.62 28.06 18.81
N LEU A 78 -3.84 26.76 19.06
CA LEU A 78 -2.87 25.72 18.72
C LEU A 78 -2.67 25.60 17.21
N SER A 79 -3.74 25.71 16.41
CA SER A 79 -3.65 25.68 14.94
C SER A 79 -2.90 26.90 14.40
N GLU A 80 -3.09 28.08 15.00
CA GLU A 80 -2.42 29.33 14.63
C GLU A 80 -0.93 29.29 15.00
N ARG A 81 -0.59 28.69 16.15
CA ARG A 81 0.80 28.42 16.55
C ARG A 81 1.48 27.39 15.65
N ILE A 82 0.77 26.34 15.25
CA ILE A 82 1.28 25.34 14.29
C ILE A 82 1.46 25.96 12.90
N ALA A 83 0.53 26.80 12.44
CA ALA A 83 0.66 27.53 11.18
C ALA A 83 1.84 28.52 11.20
N SER A 84 2.05 29.21 12.34
CA SER A 84 3.19 30.11 12.54
C SER A 84 4.52 29.38 12.55
N LEU A 85 4.59 28.20 13.19
CA LEU A 85 5.76 27.32 13.16
C LEU A 85 6.02 26.75 11.76
N ALA A 86 4.97 26.42 11.01
CA ALA A 86 5.07 25.94 9.62
C ALA A 86 5.55 27.03 8.65
N ALA A 87 5.13 28.28 8.83
CA ALA A 87 5.60 29.43 8.05
C ALA A 87 7.11 29.70 8.25
N ILE A 88 7.63 29.43 9.45
CA ILE A 88 9.07 29.53 9.76
C ILE A 88 9.85 28.36 9.15
N MET A 89 9.23 27.19 9.01
CA MET A 89 9.92 25.96 8.59
C MET A 89 9.93 25.70 7.09
N GLY A 90 9.24 26.53 6.29
CA GLY A 90 9.30 26.48 4.84
C GLY A 90 8.62 25.24 4.24
N GLU A 91 7.50 25.52 3.57
CA GLU A 91 6.77 24.61 2.66
C GLU A 91 5.65 23.75 3.28
N TRP A 92 4.42 24.18 3.06
CA TRP A 92 3.21 23.37 3.17
C TRP A 92 2.51 23.38 1.80
N LEU A 93 2.36 22.22 1.17
CA LEU A 93 1.46 22.05 0.02
C LEU A 93 0.02 21.93 0.56
N PRO A 94 -0.93 22.74 0.07
CA PRO A 94 -2.31 22.66 0.53
C PRO A 94 -2.93 21.32 0.10
N ILE A 95 -3.49 20.59 1.06
CA ILE A 95 -4.42 19.50 0.78
C ILE A 95 -5.72 20.14 0.33
N ALA A 96 -6.17 19.81 -0.88
CA ALA A 96 -7.42 20.30 -1.44
C ALA A 96 -8.59 20.01 -0.49
N GLU A 97 -9.38 21.04 -0.19
CA GLU A 97 -10.66 20.94 0.52
C GLU A 97 -11.61 20.01 -0.26
N ASP A 98 -12.06 18.93 0.36
CA ASP A 98 -13.25 18.24 -0.10
C ASP A 98 -14.48 19.01 0.41
N GLN A 99 -15.37 19.38 -0.51
CA GLN A 99 -16.52 20.24 -0.22
C GLN A 99 -17.66 19.56 0.55
N ARG A 100 -17.41 18.51 1.35
CA ARG A 100 -18.47 17.83 2.11
C ARG A 100 -17.99 17.35 3.47
N GLY A 101 -18.23 18.17 4.48
CA GLY A 101 -18.31 17.71 5.87
C GLY A 101 -17.15 18.21 6.73
N SER A 102 -17.49 19.10 7.65
CA SER A 102 -16.64 19.60 8.73
C SER A 102 -16.02 18.46 9.55
N GLY A 103 -14.77 18.11 9.25
CA GLY A 103 -13.97 17.21 10.07
C GLY A 103 -12.49 17.29 9.71
N ARG A 104 -11.70 18.02 10.50
CA ARG A 104 -10.23 17.99 10.41
C ARG A 104 -9.71 16.78 11.19
N VAL A 105 -9.29 15.72 10.50
CA VAL A 105 -8.67 14.56 11.15
C VAL A 105 -7.17 14.82 11.33
N VAL A 106 -6.75 15.15 12.55
CA VAL A 106 -5.34 15.17 12.94
C VAL A 106 -4.96 13.78 13.48
N LYS A 107 -4.19 13.02 12.71
CA LYS A 107 -3.70 11.72 13.15
C LYS A 107 -2.44 11.90 14.01
N VAL A 108 -2.61 12.15 15.31
CA VAL A 108 -1.50 12.16 16.28
C VAL A 108 -1.15 10.72 16.63
N ARG A 109 0.03 10.28 16.20
CA ARG A 109 0.58 8.97 16.59
C ARG A 109 1.01 9.07 18.05
N GLY A 110 0.31 8.39 18.95
CA GLY A 110 0.62 8.36 20.39
C GLY A 110 2.06 7.89 20.63
N LEU A 111 2.91 8.82 21.04
CA LEU A 111 4.11 8.54 21.81
C LEU A 111 3.66 8.31 23.26
N GLN A 112 4.17 7.24 23.85
CA GLN A 112 3.87 6.76 25.18
C GLN A 112 3.93 7.87 26.24
N ALA A 113 2.99 7.77 27.19
CA ALA A 113 2.79 8.58 28.38
C ALA A 113 4.05 9.33 28.87
N GLU A 114 3.97 10.66 28.83
CA GLU A 114 4.84 11.50 29.66
C GLU A 114 4.50 11.27 31.15
N PRO A 115 5.50 11.21 32.04
CA PRO A 115 5.23 11.27 33.47
C PRO A 115 4.77 12.70 33.80
N SER A 116 3.55 12.83 34.31
CA SER A 116 3.05 14.05 34.93
C SER A 116 3.99 14.46 36.07
N ILE A 117 4.83 15.47 35.86
CA ILE A 117 5.64 16.08 36.92
C ILE A 117 4.71 17.01 37.71
N SER A 118 3.95 16.44 38.65
CA SER A 118 3.32 17.22 39.71
C SER A 118 4.38 17.57 40.76
N ALA A 119 5.10 18.67 40.53
CA ALA A 119 5.88 19.31 41.59
C ALA A 119 4.93 20.08 42.51
N VAL A 120 4.26 19.36 43.42
CA VAL A 120 3.52 19.98 44.53
C VAL A 120 4.54 20.46 45.58
N THR A 121 4.95 21.71 45.46
CA THR A 121 5.62 22.41 46.57
C THR A 121 4.55 22.89 47.55
N THR A 122 4.33 22.12 48.62
CA THR A 122 3.59 22.59 49.79
C THR A 122 4.41 23.67 50.49
N VAL A 123 3.98 24.93 50.36
CA VAL A 123 4.52 26.05 51.14
C VAL A 123 3.87 25.96 52.52
N PHE A 124 4.65 25.60 53.54
CA PHE A 124 4.21 25.66 54.92
C PHE A 124 4.23 27.13 55.38
N ASP A 125 3.07 27.64 55.78
CA ASP A 125 2.90 28.94 56.44
C ASP A 125 3.41 28.84 57.89
N ASP A 126 4.70 29.07 58.10
CA ASP A 126 5.27 29.28 59.45
C ASP A 126 5.48 30.79 59.67
N PRO A 127 4.64 31.45 60.48
CA PRO A 127 4.63 32.91 60.64
C PRO A 127 5.80 33.46 61.48
N ALA A 128 6.68 32.62 62.04
CA ALA A 128 7.73 33.05 62.96
C ALA A 128 9.13 33.22 62.34
N ALA A 129 9.34 32.92 61.05
CA ALA A 129 10.67 32.97 60.46
C ALA A 129 10.80 34.04 59.37
N SER A 130 11.64 35.05 59.63
CA SER A 130 12.20 35.95 58.62
C SER A 130 13.15 35.21 57.67
N ASN A 131 12.64 34.23 56.94
CA ASN A 131 13.42 33.27 56.15
C ASN A 131 13.21 33.45 54.63
N LYS A 132 13.04 34.70 54.17
CA LYS A 132 13.05 35.04 52.73
C LYS A 132 14.27 34.45 52.02
N SER A 133 15.43 34.40 52.68
CA SER A 133 16.67 33.81 52.14
C SER A 133 16.57 32.29 51.92
N ILE A 134 15.80 31.56 52.74
CA ILE A 134 15.61 30.11 52.57
C ILE A 134 14.66 29.83 51.41
N ILE A 135 13.59 30.62 51.28
CA ILE A 135 12.64 30.49 50.16
C ILE A 135 13.34 30.79 48.84
N VAL A 136 14.10 31.90 48.77
CA VAL A 136 14.87 32.26 47.57
C VAL A 136 15.88 31.17 47.21
N ARG A 137 16.65 30.64 48.16
CA ARG A 137 17.59 29.53 47.88
C ARG A 137 16.90 28.25 47.40
N ARG A 138 15.72 27.92 47.92
CA ARG A 138 14.93 26.76 47.45
C ARG A 138 14.39 26.99 46.04
N MET A 139 13.93 28.19 45.72
CA MET A 139 13.49 28.54 44.37
C MET A 139 14.65 28.54 43.38
N GLU A 140 15.82 29.08 43.74
CA GLU A 140 17.03 29.02 42.93
C GLU A 140 17.49 27.58 42.66
N ALA A 141 17.45 26.71 43.68
CA ALA A 141 17.76 25.29 43.53
C ALA A 141 16.76 24.57 42.62
N ALA A 142 15.47 24.88 42.74
CA ALA A 142 14.43 24.34 41.87
C ALA A 142 14.60 24.82 40.41
N LEU A 143 14.89 26.11 40.21
CA LEU A 143 15.16 26.68 38.89
C LEU A 143 16.36 25.98 38.23
N HIS A 144 17.44 25.78 38.98
CA HIS A 144 18.64 25.11 38.47
C HIS A 144 18.39 23.64 38.09
N GLU A 145 17.55 22.92 38.83
CA GLU A 145 17.16 21.55 38.46
C GLU A 145 16.27 21.53 37.21
N VAL A 146 15.34 22.48 37.06
CA VAL A 146 14.53 22.65 35.83
C VAL A 146 15.42 22.97 34.63
N GLU A 147 16.40 23.86 34.76
CA GLU A 147 17.36 24.16 33.68
C GLU A 147 18.21 22.94 33.29
N LYS A 148 18.60 22.12 34.28
CA LYS A 148 19.35 20.88 34.05
C LYS A 148 18.50 19.83 33.33
N GLN A 149 17.24 19.69 33.70
CA GLN A 149 16.29 18.80 33.00
C GLN A 149 16.03 19.29 31.58
N THR A 150 15.83 20.59 31.38
CA THR A 150 15.65 21.20 30.06
C THR A 150 16.85 20.96 29.16
N ARG A 151 18.08 21.10 29.68
CA ARG A 151 19.31 20.78 28.93
C ARG A 151 19.40 19.30 28.55
N ARG A 152 19.00 18.38 29.44
CA ARG A 152 18.94 16.94 29.14
C ARG A 152 17.92 16.64 28.04
N TYR A 153 16.74 17.26 28.12
CA TYR A 153 15.70 17.11 27.12
C TYR A 153 16.15 17.63 25.74
N MET A 154 16.73 18.83 25.69
CA MET A 154 17.29 19.41 24.44
C MET A 154 18.41 18.55 23.84
N SER A 155 19.22 17.90 24.67
CA SER A 155 20.24 16.94 24.21
C SER A 155 19.63 15.64 23.65
N GLN A 156 18.51 15.18 24.21
CA GLN A 156 17.79 14.01 23.69
C GLN A 156 17.06 14.33 22.38
N THR A 157 16.41 15.49 22.29
CA THR A 157 15.70 15.91 21.07
C THR A 157 16.66 16.14 19.91
N SER A 158 17.86 16.67 20.14
CA SER A 158 18.87 16.81 19.08
C SER A 158 19.38 15.45 18.56
N LYS A 159 19.57 14.46 19.45
CA LYS A 159 19.90 13.07 19.06
C LYS A 159 18.78 12.39 18.28
N LEU A 160 17.53 12.62 18.65
CA LEU A 160 16.38 12.10 17.91
C LEU A 160 16.26 12.75 16.53
N ARG A 161 16.53 14.05 16.43
CA ARG A 161 16.56 14.78 15.16
C ARG A 161 17.64 14.23 14.24
N SER A 162 18.86 14.05 14.73
CA SER A 162 19.96 13.50 13.92
C SER A 162 19.67 12.08 13.43
N ARG A 163 19.07 11.22 14.28
CA ARG A 163 18.61 9.88 13.85
C ARG A 163 17.47 9.94 12.83
N GLY A 164 16.58 10.92 12.98
CA GLY A 164 15.51 11.17 12.03
C GLY A 164 16.05 11.54 10.64
N ASP A 165 17.07 12.40 10.60
CA ASP A 165 17.71 12.83 9.37
C ASP A 165 18.52 11.68 8.71
N GLU A 166 19.24 10.88 9.50
CA GLU A 166 19.90 9.65 9.01
C GLU A 166 18.88 8.65 8.42
N MET A 167 17.72 8.49 9.05
CA MET A 167 16.66 7.60 8.55
C MET A 167 16.05 8.13 7.25
N LYS A 168 15.89 9.45 7.11
CA LYS A 168 15.41 10.07 5.86
C LYS A 168 16.39 9.83 4.71
N GLU A 169 17.69 9.97 4.96
CA GLU A 169 18.73 9.69 3.96
C GLU A 169 18.70 8.22 3.51
N LYS A 170 18.56 7.28 4.46
CA LYS A 170 18.39 5.84 4.15
C LYS A 170 17.13 5.58 3.32
N ILE A 171 16.00 6.20 3.65
CA ILE A 171 14.75 6.07 2.89
C ILE A 171 14.91 6.61 1.47
N ALA A 172 15.59 7.76 1.30
CA ALA A 172 15.87 8.33 -0.01
C ALA A 172 16.72 7.38 -0.86
N TYR A 173 17.79 6.82 -0.28
CA TYR A 173 18.65 5.83 -0.94
C TYR A 173 17.86 4.60 -1.41
N TYR A 174 17.06 3.98 -0.53
CA TYR A 174 16.26 2.81 -0.91
C TYR A 174 15.20 3.12 -1.97
N LYS A 175 14.67 4.35 -1.99
CA LYS A 175 13.71 4.78 -3.00
C LYS A 175 14.35 4.85 -4.38
N GLU A 176 15.58 5.36 -4.48
CA GLU A 176 16.34 5.40 -5.73
C GLU A 176 16.72 4.00 -6.22
N ASP A 177 17.18 3.13 -5.31
CA ASP A 177 17.53 1.74 -5.64
C ASP A 177 16.31 0.94 -6.15
N MET A 178 15.16 1.06 -5.46
CA MET A 178 13.91 0.45 -5.91
C MET A 178 13.48 0.96 -7.28
N TRP A 179 13.63 2.26 -7.55
CA TRP A 179 13.27 2.84 -8.85
C TRP A 179 14.18 2.33 -9.97
N SER A 180 15.49 2.24 -9.71
CA SER A 180 16.47 1.63 -10.63
C SER A 180 16.14 0.16 -10.91
N HIS A 181 15.80 -0.61 -9.86
CA HIS A 181 15.39 -1.99 -9.98
C HIS A 181 14.11 -2.15 -10.83
N GLU A 182 13.12 -1.28 -10.63
CA GLU A 182 11.89 -1.26 -11.43
C GLU A 182 12.17 -0.98 -12.91
N GLN A 183 13.04 0.00 -13.21
CA GLN A 183 13.46 0.28 -14.59
C GLN A 183 14.15 -0.91 -15.24
N ASN A 184 15.07 -1.57 -14.52
CA ASN A 184 15.74 -2.77 -15.01
C ASN A 184 14.74 -3.90 -15.32
N MET A 185 13.75 -4.12 -14.44
CA MET A 185 12.68 -5.09 -14.70
C MET A 185 11.85 -4.74 -15.94
N ARG A 186 11.55 -3.45 -16.17
CA ARG A 186 10.83 -3.01 -17.39
C ARG A 186 11.64 -3.28 -18.65
N VAL A 187 12.94 -2.99 -18.65
CA VAL A 187 13.83 -3.29 -19.78
C VAL A 187 13.90 -4.80 -20.02
N GLN A 188 14.03 -5.61 -18.97
CA GLN A 188 14.05 -7.07 -19.07
C GLN A 188 12.73 -7.64 -19.62
N CYS A 189 11.58 -7.09 -19.20
CA CYS A 189 10.26 -7.45 -19.72
C CYS A 189 10.14 -7.15 -21.22
N CYS A 190 10.59 -5.98 -21.67
CA CYS A 190 10.62 -5.63 -23.09
C CYS A 190 11.51 -6.59 -23.90
N ARG A 191 12.70 -6.92 -23.38
CA ARG A 191 13.63 -7.87 -24.01
C ARG A 191 13.02 -9.28 -24.13
N ASN A 192 12.36 -9.76 -23.07
CA ASN A 192 11.68 -11.06 -23.08
C ASN A 192 10.53 -11.08 -24.09
N ARG A 193 9.77 -9.99 -24.22
CA ARG A 193 8.70 -9.89 -25.20
C ARG A 193 9.22 -9.90 -26.63
N GLU A 194 10.38 -9.29 -26.90
CA GLU A 194 11.03 -9.36 -28.20
C GLU A 194 11.52 -10.77 -28.53
N LEU A 195 12.15 -11.45 -27.56
CA LEU A 195 12.56 -12.84 -27.70
C LEU A 195 11.36 -13.75 -27.99
N GLN A 196 10.24 -13.56 -27.30
CA GLN A 196 9.03 -14.35 -27.55
C GLN A 196 8.52 -14.16 -28.98
N ARG A 197 8.48 -12.92 -29.50
CA ARG A 197 8.10 -12.67 -30.91
C ARG A 197 9.02 -13.38 -31.90
N LYS A 198 10.32 -13.47 -31.60
CA LYS A 198 11.29 -14.20 -32.43
C LYS A 198 11.01 -15.70 -32.39
N ILE A 199 10.75 -16.28 -31.22
CA ILE A 199 10.37 -17.68 -31.06
C ILE A 199 9.10 -17.98 -31.88
N ASP A 200 8.02 -17.20 -31.68
CA ASP A 200 6.77 -17.39 -32.41
C ASP A 200 6.96 -17.26 -33.94
N SER A 201 7.89 -16.40 -34.38
CA SER A 201 8.25 -16.25 -35.79
C SER A 201 8.97 -17.48 -36.33
N TYR A 202 9.89 -18.08 -35.57
CA TYR A 202 10.57 -19.31 -35.95
C TYR A 202 9.61 -20.50 -35.99
N GLU A 203 8.71 -20.61 -35.02
CA GLU A 203 7.69 -21.67 -34.99
C GLU A 203 6.78 -21.60 -36.21
N ARG A 204 6.29 -20.41 -36.58
CA ARG A 204 5.50 -20.23 -37.80
C ARG A 204 6.26 -20.66 -39.06
N ARG A 205 7.55 -20.34 -39.14
CA ARG A 205 8.40 -20.73 -40.28
C ARG A 205 8.56 -22.25 -40.36
N ILE A 206 8.85 -22.91 -39.23
CA ILE A 206 8.99 -24.37 -39.17
C ILE A 206 7.67 -25.04 -39.58
N MET A 207 6.54 -24.57 -39.05
CA MET A 207 5.22 -25.10 -39.39
C MET A 207 4.91 -24.94 -40.89
N TRP A 208 5.29 -23.80 -41.48
CA TRP A 208 5.16 -23.57 -42.92
C TRP A 208 6.03 -24.53 -43.74
N GLU A 209 7.30 -24.70 -43.39
CA GLU A 209 8.22 -25.61 -44.09
C GLU A 209 7.73 -27.07 -44.00
N MET A 210 7.22 -27.50 -42.84
CA MET A 210 6.59 -28.82 -42.68
C MET A 210 5.31 -28.97 -43.53
N TYR A 211 4.49 -27.93 -43.61
CA TYR A 211 3.29 -27.94 -44.44
C TYR A 211 3.64 -28.06 -45.93
N VAL A 212 4.60 -27.26 -46.41
CA VAL A 212 5.08 -27.31 -47.79
C VAL A 212 5.63 -28.70 -48.12
N ALA A 213 6.42 -29.30 -47.22
CA ALA A 213 6.95 -30.64 -47.41
C ALA A 213 5.83 -31.70 -47.52
N LYS A 214 4.79 -31.61 -46.68
CA LYS A 214 3.62 -32.50 -46.76
C LYS A 214 2.87 -32.35 -48.08
N VAL A 215 2.61 -31.12 -48.50
CA VAL A 215 1.91 -30.85 -49.77
C VAL A 215 2.72 -31.36 -50.96
N ALA A 216 4.03 -31.10 -50.98
CA ALA A 216 4.93 -31.60 -52.02
C ALA A 216 4.94 -33.14 -52.07
N GLY A 217 4.99 -33.81 -50.90
CA GLY A 217 4.88 -35.26 -50.81
C GLY A 217 3.56 -35.81 -51.36
N CYS A 218 2.43 -35.19 -51.04
CA CYS A 218 1.13 -35.57 -51.59
C CYS A 218 1.06 -35.41 -53.11
N LEU A 219 1.55 -34.29 -53.65
CA LEU A 219 1.59 -34.05 -55.09
C LEU A 219 2.49 -35.05 -55.81
N PHE A 220 3.63 -35.42 -55.23
CA PHE A 220 4.52 -36.44 -55.76
C PHE A 220 3.84 -37.82 -55.86
N LEU A 221 3.15 -38.25 -54.78
CA LEU A 221 2.40 -39.51 -54.77
C LEU A 221 1.25 -39.52 -55.78
N LEU A 222 0.53 -38.41 -55.92
CA LEU A 222 -0.49 -38.25 -56.96
C LEU A 222 0.11 -38.35 -58.37
N GLY A 223 1.27 -37.73 -58.60
CA GLY A 223 2.00 -37.84 -59.86
C GLY A 223 2.37 -39.28 -60.21
N LEU A 224 2.88 -40.04 -59.24
CA LEU A 224 3.18 -41.47 -59.40
C LEU A 224 1.91 -42.30 -59.71
N ALA A 225 0.80 -42.01 -59.03
CA ALA A 225 -0.47 -42.70 -59.29
C ALA A 225 -0.98 -42.43 -60.72
N VAL A 226 -0.95 -41.18 -61.16
CA VAL A 226 -1.35 -40.80 -62.53
C VAL A 226 -0.45 -41.46 -63.57
N ALA A 227 0.87 -41.44 -63.37
CA ALA A 227 1.81 -42.11 -64.26
C ALA A 227 1.55 -43.63 -64.31
N GLY A 228 1.32 -44.28 -63.16
CA GLY A 228 0.98 -45.69 -63.08
C GLY A 228 -0.30 -46.03 -63.86
N CYS A 229 -1.37 -45.25 -63.68
CA CYS A 229 -2.61 -45.39 -64.44
C CYS A 229 -2.37 -45.24 -65.95
N TYR A 230 -1.62 -44.22 -66.36
CA TYR A 230 -1.28 -44.00 -67.77
C TYR A 230 -0.54 -45.19 -68.39
N PHE A 231 0.49 -45.71 -67.71
CA PHE A 231 1.23 -46.90 -68.16
C PHE A 231 0.32 -48.12 -68.26
N TRP A 232 -0.57 -48.33 -67.28
CA TRP A 232 -1.53 -49.43 -67.29
C TRP A 232 -2.49 -49.33 -68.48
N PHE A 233 -3.09 -48.16 -68.72
CA PHE A 233 -3.97 -47.92 -69.87
C PHE A 233 -3.24 -48.13 -71.20
N ARG A 234 -2.00 -47.63 -71.32
CA ARG A 234 -1.18 -47.80 -72.53
C ARG A 234 -0.85 -49.26 -72.80
N ALA A 235 -0.49 -50.03 -71.77
CA ALA A 235 -0.24 -51.47 -71.90
C ALA A 235 -1.49 -52.21 -72.36
N ARG A 236 -2.64 -51.93 -71.74
CA ARG A 236 -3.97 -52.45 -72.14
C ARG A 236 -4.28 -52.14 -73.60
N TYR A 237 -4.10 -50.89 -74.02
CA TYR A 237 -4.34 -50.47 -75.40
C TYR A 237 -3.48 -51.26 -76.40
N LEU A 238 -2.17 -51.38 -76.13
CA LEU A 238 -1.25 -52.14 -76.99
C LEU A 238 -1.64 -53.62 -77.08
N THR A 239 -2.06 -54.25 -75.99
CA THR A 239 -2.52 -55.66 -76.01
C THR A 239 -3.77 -55.86 -76.86
N VAL A 240 -4.73 -54.94 -76.80
CA VAL A 240 -5.96 -55.01 -77.62
C VAL A 240 -5.64 -54.78 -79.10
N SER A 241 -4.79 -53.78 -79.41
CA SER A 241 -4.35 -53.53 -80.79
C SER A 241 -3.60 -54.71 -81.39
N TYR A 242 -2.77 -55.40 -80.60
CA TYR A 242 -2.07 -56.60 -81.05
C TYR A 242 -3.06 -57.73 -81.39
N HIS A 243 -4.05 -57.98 -80.52
CA HIS A 243 -5.06 -59.02 -80.76
C HIS A 243 -5.96 -58.76 -81.97
N ASN A 244 -6.18 -57.50 -82.36
CA ASN A 244 -6.98 -57.19 -83.54
C ASN A 244 -6.19 -57.24 -84.85
N ALA A 245 -4.86 -57.31 -84.79
CA ALA A 245 -3.99 -57.31 -85.97
C ALA A 245 -3.63 -58.71 -86.47
N TYR A 246 -3.88 -59.75 -85.66
CA TYR A 246 -3.63 -61.16 -85.95
C TYR A 246 -4.94 -61.96 -85.89
#